data_AF-A0AAD4LCK6-F1
#
_entry.id   AF-A0AAD4LCK6-F1
#
_cell.length_a   1.000
_cell.length_b   1.000
_cell.length_c   1.000
_cell.angle_alpha   90.00
_cell.angle_beta   90.00
_cell.angle_gamma   90.00
#
_symmetry.space_group_name_H-M   'P 1'
#
loop_
_entity.id
_entity.type
_entity.pdbx_description
1 polymer ?
#
loop_
_entity_poly.entity_id
_entity_poly.type
_entity_poly.pdbx_seq_one_letter_code
_entity_poly.pdbx_strand_id
1 'polypeptide(L)'
;ILEDEDIKQTIQLHFLERAKAGHVTAGDTIEIVSAPELQEKFSQAGITKLTISEHTACHWLSRLDWQYGQPRKGMYIDGHEREDVVEYRKAFVKRWKEYEKHFHLWDNNGDLLPLPNGFPVPEAHGRFHLILVTHDESTFFQNDLQKTHWAHKGDKPTPQPKGNGQSLMVSDFLTADWGHLCDGKDREARITFKPGLNCDRYFDANNLLEQVEGAIDIFEGKTRGYVQGLFLFDNAPSHQKQAPNALSARNMAKNPRAHWTPFKDGPRMHHGVHPQTKELLSFYFPDDHPTMPGWFKGMEWIIQER
;
A
#
# COMPACT_ATOMS: atom_id res chain seq x y z
N ILE A 1 -45.38 20.24 7.09
CA ILE A 1 -45.32 18.77 6.96
C ILE A 1 -44.10 18.23 7.69
N LEU A 2 -42.85 18.48 7.24
CA LEU A 2 -41.66 18.01 7.97
C LEU A 2 -41.34 18.73 9.29
N GLU A 3 -42.03 19.82 9.61
CA GLU A 3 -41.92 20.52 10.91
C GLU A 3 -42.78 19.84 12.00
N ASP A 4 -43.62 18.88 11.61
CA ASP A 4 -44.36 18.03 12.54
C ASP A 4 -43.49 16.80 12.85
N GLU A 5 -43.05 16.69 14.11
CA GLU A 5 -42.09 15.67 14.53
C GLU A 5 -42.66 14.25 14.44
N ASP A 6 -43.96 14.06 14.67
CA ASP A 6 -44.60 12.74 14.57
C ASP A 6 -44.64 12.26 13.11
N ILE A 7 -44.97 13.17 12.18
CA ILE A 7 -44.93 12.90 10.73
C ILE A 7 -43.50 12.63 10.27
N LYS A 8 -42.55 13.46 10.69
CA LYS A 8 -41.14 13.35 10.33
C LYS A 8 -40.53 12.03 10.80
N GLN A 9 -40.79 11.62 12.04
CA GLN A 9 -40.31 10.37 12.61
C GLN A 9 -40.88 9.15 11.88
N THR A 10 -42.17 9.19 11.52
CA THR A 10 -42.82 8.13 10.73
C THR A 10 -42.16 7.97 9.35
N ILE A 11 -41.88 9.08 8.66
CA ILE A 11 -41.18 9.05 7.35
C ILE A 11 -39.76 8.48 7.49
N GLN A 12 -39.02 8.87 8.54
CA GLN A 12 -37.67 8.33 8.78
C GLN A 12 -37.67 6.82 9.05
N LEU A 13 -38.64 6.30 9.80
CA LEU A 13 -38.77 4.87 10.05
C LEU A 13 -38.98 4.08 8.75
N HIS A 14 -39.87 4.54 7.87
CA HIS A 14 -40.08 3.89 6.57
C HIS A 14 -38.83 3.95 5.68
N PHE A 15 -38.06 5.04 5.70
CA PHE A 15 -36.79 5.09 4.99
C PHE A 15 -35.78 4.07 5.52
N LEU A 16 -35.68 3.89 6.84
CA LEU A 16 -34.78 2.90 7.45
C LEU A 16 -35.17 1.47 7.08
N GLU A 17 -36.46 1.15 7.06
CA GLU A 17 -36.94 -0.17 6.62
C GLU A 17 -36.64 -0.44 5.15
N ARG A 18 -36.88 0.56 4.29
CA ARG A 18 -36.65 0.45 2.86
C ARG A 18 -35.16 0.36 2.52
N ALA A 19 -34.32 1.05 3.29
CA ALA A 19 -32.87 0.98 3.19
C ALA A 19 -32.29 -0.40 3.53
N LYS A 20 -33.00 -1.24 4.29
CA LYS A 20 -32.57 -2.64 4.54
C LYS A 20 -32.68 -3.52 3.29
N ALA A 21 -33.59 -3.19 2.37
CA ALA A 21 -33.85 -3.94 1.15
C ALA A 21 -33.12 -3.38 -0.09
N GLY A 22 -32.55 -2.17 0.00
CA GLY A 22 -31.87 -1.53 -1.13
C GLY A 22 -31.65 -0.03 -0.93
N HIS A 23 -31.50 0.70 -2.03
CA HIS A 23 -31.32 2.15 -2.00
C HIS A 23 -32.67 2.88 -1.93
N VAL A 24 -32.73 3.95 -1.13
CA VAL A 24 -33.90 4.84 -1.05
C VAL A 24 -33.81 5.88 -2.16
N THR A 25 -34.87 6.01 -2.95
CA THR A 25 -34.99 6.97 -4.06
C THR A 25 -36.06 8.04 -3.77
N ALA A 26 -36.10 9.08 -4.61
CA ALA A 26 -37.18 10.06 -4.57
C ALA A 26 -38.55 9.42 -4.86
N GLY A 27 -38.59 8.38 -5.71
CA GLY A 27 -39.81 7.60 -5.96
C GLY A 27 -40.30 6.89 -4.70
N ASP A 28 -39.41 6.26 -3.94
CA ASP A 28 -39.75 5.63 -2.66
C ASP A 28 -40.32 6.63 -1.66
N THR A 29 -39.82 7.87 -1.67
CA THR A 29 -40.33 8.95 -0.82
C THR A 29 -41.76 9.33 -1.18
N ILE A 30 -42.10 9.38 -2.48
CA ILE A 30 -43.47 9.64 -2.93
C ILE A 30 -44.40 8.49 -2.52
N GLU A 31 -43.95 7.24 -2.66
CA GLU A 31 -44.72 6.06 -2.24
C GLU A 31 -44.97 6.03 -0.74
N ILE A 32 -43.94 6.29 0.07
CA ILE A 32 -44.05 6.36 1.53
C ILE A 32 -45.04 7.45 1.93
N VAL A 33 -44.92 8.64 1.34
CA VAL A 33 -45.84 9.75 1.64
C VAL A 33 -47.28 9.43 1.20
N SER A 34 -47.45 8.61 0.17
CA SER A 34 -48.77 8.18 -0.31
C SER A 34 -49.33 6.96 0.47
N ALA A 35 -48.60 6.43 1.44
CA ALA A 35 -49.06 5.29 2.24
C ALA A 35 -50.28 5.67 3.10
N PRO A 36 -51.28 4.78 3.25
CA PRO A 36 -52.52 5.07 3.98
C PRO A 36 -52.30 5.62 5.40
N GLU A 37 -51.31 5.10 6.11
CA GLU A 37 -50.94 5.57 7.46
C GLU A 37 -50.52 7.05 7.48
N LEU A 38 -49.66 7.46 6.55
CA LEU A 38 -49.18 8.85 6.46
C LEU A 38 -50.27 9.81 5.96
N GLN A 39 -51.15 9.34 5.08
CA GLN A 39 -52.31 10.09 4.60
C GLN A 39 -53.32 10.36 5.72
N GLU A 40 -53.52 9.39 6.62
CA GLU A 40 -54.36 9.56 7.81
C GLU A 40 -53.76 10.59 8.77
N LYS A 41 -52.45 10.50 9.04
CA LYS A 41 -51.73 11.50 9.85
C LYS A 41 -51.80 12.91 9.23
N PHE A 42 -51.70 13.03 7.92
CA PHE A 42 -51.83 14.32 7.22
C PHE A 42 -53.24 14.91 7.38
N SER A 43 -54.26 14.06 7.30
CA SER A 43 -55.65 14.47 7.50
C SER A 43 -55.91 14.94 8.94
N GLN A 44 -55.36 14.24 9.94
CA GLN A 44 -55.45 14.61 11.36
C GLN A 44 -54.71 15.92 11.66
N ALA A 45 -53.58 16.17 10.98
CA ALA A 45 -52.79 17.40 11.11
C ALA A 45 -53.32 18.58 10.27
N GLY A 46 -54.45 18.43 9.57
CA GLY A 46 -55.07 19.49 8.76
C GLY A 46 -54.28 19.87 7.49
N ILE A 47 -53.44 18.97 6.98
CA ILE A 47 -52.61 19.21 5.79
C ILE A 47 -53.45 19.01 4.52
N THR A 48 -53.64 20.08 3.75
CA THR A 48 -54.50 20.08 2.56
C THR A 48 -53.84 19.51 1.30
N LYS A 49 -52.51 19.41 1.27
CA LYS A 49 -51.77 18.87 0.12
C LYS A 49 -51.19 17.50 0.46
N LEU A 50 -51.87 16.48 -0.03
CA LEU A 50 -51.62 15.08 0.28
C LEU A 50 -50.56 14.40 -0.61
N THR A 51 -50.12 15.07 -1.68
CA THR A 51 -49.12 14.55 -2.61
C THR A 51 -47.92 15.50 -2.71
N ILE A 52 -46.75 14.91 -2.86
CA ILE A 52 -45.50 15.64 -3.07
C ILE A 52 -44.99 15.39 -4.49
N SER A 53 -44.32 16.39 -5.07
CA SER A 53 -43.61 16.19 -6.33
C SER A 53 -42.26 15.53 -6.08
N GLU A 54 -41.66 14.97 -7.13
CA GLU A 54 -40.31 14.40 -7.09
C GLU A 54 -39.27 15.43 -6.61
N HIS A 55 -39.40 16.70 -7.03
CA HIS A 55 -38.55 17.77 -6.54
C HIS A 55 -38.68 17.98 -5.01
N THR A 56 -39.90 17.92 -4.48
CA THR A 56 -40.15 18.00 -3.04
C THR A 56 -39.58 16.77 -2.32
N ALA A 57 -39.73 15.57 -2.90
CA ALA A 57 -39.15 14.34 -2.36
C ALA A 57 -37.62 14.41 -2.26
N CYS A 58 -36.93 14.89 -3.30
CA CYS A 58 -35.47 15.10 -3.26
C CYS A 58 -35.06 16.08 -2.15
N HIS A 59 -35.80 17.19 -2.00
CA HIS A 59 -35.54 18.16 -0.95
C HIS A 59 -35.79 17.58 0.46
N TRP A 60 -36.75 16.67 0.60
CA TRP A 60 -37.04 15.99 1.86
C TRP A 60 -35.94 15.00 2.24
N LEU A 61 -35.43 14.22 1.28
CA LEU A 61 -34.26 13.36 1.51
C LEU A 61 -33.09 14.17 2.08
N SER A 62 -32.76 15.30 1.46
CA SER A 62 -31.69 16.18 1.96
C SER A 62 -31.98 16.78 3.34
N ARG A 63 -33.23 17.16 3.64
CA ARG A 63 -33.62 17.70 4.95
C ARG A 63 -33.66 16.65 6.07
N LEU A 64 -33.76 15.38 5.71
CA LEU A 64 -33.76 14.25 6.64
C LEU A 64 -32.37 13.58 6.71
N ASP A 65 -31.32 14.31 6.31
CA ASP A 65 -29.91 13.90 6.33
C ASP A 65 -29.56 12.72 5.40
N TRP A 66 -30.38 12.44 4.39
CA TRP A 66 -30.05 11.48 3.34
C TRP A 66 -29.24 12.17 2.23
N GLN A 67 -28.06 11.63 1.95
CA GLN A 67 -27.13 12.18 0.96
C GLN A 67 -27.06 11.32 -0.29
N TYR A 68 -27.08 11.96 -1.46
CA TYR A 68 -26.79 11.32 -2.73
C TYR A 68 -25.28 11.24 -2.93
N GLY A 69 -24.74 10.03 -3.04
CA GLY A 69 -23.31 9.82 -3.26
C GLY A 69 -22.95 8.35 -3.29
N GLN A 70 -21.70 8.05 -3.65
CA GLN A 70 -21.15 6.71 -3.47
C GLN A 70 -21.06 6.42 -1.97
N PRO A 71 -21.46 5.21 -1.50
CA PRO A 71 -21.19 4.81 -0.13
C PRO A 71 -19.68 4.95 0.11
N ARG A 72 -19.30 5.69 1.15
CA ARG A 72 -17.90 5.77 1.56
C ARG A 72 -17.48 4.36 1.93
N LYS A 73 -16.64 3.74 1.10
CA LYS A 73 -15.97 2.51 1.49
C LYS A 73 -15.17 2.86 2.75
N GLY A 74 -15.44 2.15 3.85
CA GLY A 74 -14.66 2.32 5.07
C GLY A 74 -13.18 2.19 4.71
N MET A 75 -12.39 3.19 5.09
CA MET A 75 -10.94 3.13 4.93
C MET A 75 -10.43 2.07 5.91
N TYR A 76 -9.55 1.17 5.47
CA TYR A 76 -8.84 0.31 6.41
C TYR A 76 -8.03 1.22 7.33
N ILE A 77 -8.42 1.31 8.59
CA ILE A 77 -7.59 1.88 9.65
C ILE A 77 -6.54 0.82 9.96
N ASP A 78 -5.61 0.63 9.03
CA ASP A 78 -4.38 -0.08 9.30
C ASP A 78 -3.64 0.72 10.39
N GLY A 79 -2.96 0.04 11.32
CA GLY A 79 -2.49 0.54 12.61
C GLY A 79 -1.40 1.62 12.57
N HIS A 80 -1.51 2.58 11.64
CA HIS A 80 -0.70 3.77 11.42
C HIS A 80 -0.59 4.66 12.65
N GLU A 81 -1.63 4.67 13.49
CA GLU A 81 -1.68 5.42 14.74
C GLU A 81 -1.22 4.63 15.96
N ARG A 82 -0.82 3.35 15.80
CA ARG A 82 -0.21 2.60 16.90
C ARG A 82 1.08 3.30 17.34
N GLU A 83 1.32 3.29 18.64
CA GLU A 83 2.42 4.02 19.26
C GLU A 83 3.79 3.67 18.67
N ASP A 84 4.03 2.38 18.43
CA ASP A 84 5.25 1.85 17.82
C ASP A 84 5.45 2.36 16.38
N VAL A 85 4.38 2.40 15.58
CA VAL A 85 4.41 2.92 14.20
C VAL A 85 4.66 4.43 14.19
N VAL A 86 4.03 5.17 15.10
CA VAL A 86 4.23 6.62 15.24
C VAL A 86 5.66 6.92 15.67
N GLU A 87 6.20 6.19 16.64
CA GLU A 87 7.59 6.32 17.08
C GLU A 87 8.57 6.04 15.93
N TYR A 88 8.36 4.95 15.20
CA TYR A 88 9.17 4.63 14.01
C TYR A 88 9.12 5.76 12.97
N ARG A 89 7.92 6.28 12.66
CA ARG A 89 7.77 7.39 11.69
C ARG A 89 8.47 8.67 12.16
N LYS A 90 8.41 9.00 13.45
CA LYS A 90 9.15 10.14 14.01
C LYS A 90 10.66 9.94 13.85
N ALA A 91 11.18 8.75 14.15
CA ALA A 91 12.59 8.42 13.96
C ALA A 91 12.99 8.45 12.48
N PHE A 92 12.13 7.94 11.59
CA PHE A 92 12.32 8.02 10.13
C PHE A 92 12.40 9.46 9.65
N VAL A 93 11.45 10.32 10.01
CA VAL A 93 11.46 11.74 9.61
C VAL A 93 12.71 12.45 10.14
N LYS A 94 13.17 12.14 11.35
CA LYS A 94 14.41 12.68 11.88
C LYS A 94 15.63 12.28 11.03
N ARG A 95 15.72 11.02 10.62
CA ARG A 95 16.77 10.53 9.70
C ARG A 95 16.65 11.15 8.31
N TRP A 96 15.43 11.26 7.79
CA TRP A 96 15.15 11.87 6.49
C TRP A 96 15.66 13.30 6.40
N LYS A 97 15.44 14.11 7.44
CA LYS A 97 15.95 15.48 7.52
C LYS A 97 17.48 15.57 7.49
N GLU A 98 18.21 14.53 7.87
CA GLU A 98 19.66 14.49 7.71
C GLU A 98 20.04 14.23 6.26
N TYR A 99 19.36 13.32 5.56
CA TYR A 99 19.60 13.06 4.13
C TYR A 99 19.22 14.25 3.25
N GLU A 100 18.11 14.92 3.55
CA GLU A 100 17.59 16.06 2.78
C GLU A 100 18.61 17.21 2.68
N LYS A 101 19.49 17.37 3.68
CA LYS A 101 20.59 18.36 3.66
C LYS A 101 21.62 18.11 2.56
N HIS A 102 21.59 16.95 1.91
CA HIS A 102 22.54 16.53 0.90
C HIS A 102 21.92 16.41 -0.50
N PHE A 103 20.62 16.67 -0.61
CA PHE A 103 19.92 16.70 -1.89
C PHE A 103 20.17 18.02 -2.62
N HIS A 104 20.12 17.97 -3.95
CA HIS A 104 19.88 19.16 -4.73
C HIS A 104 18.37 19.37 -4.80
N LEU A 105 17.93 20.59 -4.57
CA LEU A 105 16.52 20.95 -4.57
C LEU A 105 16.26 21.93 -5.72
N TRP A 106 15.02 21.96 -6.18
CA TRP A 106 14.56 22.89 -7.20
C TRP A 106 13.48 23.79 -6.61
N ASP A 107 13.40 25.01 -7.11
CA ASP A 107 12.26 25.88 -6.83
C ASP A 107 11.03 25.47 -7.66
N ASN A 108 9.91 26.17 -7.45
CA ASN A 108 8.67 25.87 -8.18
C ASN A 108 8.73 26.18 -9.69
N ASN A 109 9.77 26.89 -10.15
CA ASN A 109 10.00 27.20 -11.55
C ASN A 109 10.90 26.15 -12.23
N GLY A 110 11.43 25.19 -11.46
CA GLY A 110 12.38 24.19 -11.94
C GLY A 110 13.83 24.69 -11.95
N ASP A 111 14.13 25.80 -11.28
CA ASP A 111 15.49 26.31 -11.14
C ASP A 111 16.19 25.65 -9.95
N LEU A 112 17.47 25.28 -10.15
CA LEU A 112 18.30 24.67 -9.11
C LEU A 112 18.51 25.65 -7.95
N LEU A 113 18.14 25.22 -6.74
CA LEU A 113 18.49 25.93 -5.52
C LEU A 113 19.99 25.79 -5.22
N PRO A 114 20.59 26.76 -4.50
CA PRO A 114 22.00 26.70 -4.14
C PRO A 114 22.36 25.39 -3.43
N LEU A 115 23.51 24.84 -3.80
CA LEU A 115 24.05 23.64 -3.17
C LEU A 115 24.15 23.82 -1.65
N PRO A 116 23.74 22.82 -0.86
CA PRO A 116 24.00 22.84 0.58
C PRO A 116 25.50 23.02 0.86
N ASN A 117 25.83 23.85 1.85
CA ASN A 117 27.22 24.00 2.31
C ASN A 117 27.71 22.65 2.88
N GLY A 118 28.59 21.98 2.15
CA GLY A 118 29.25 20.76 2.60
C GLY A 118 30.42 21.05 3.55
N PHE A 119 30.81 20.04 4.33
CA PHE A 119 32.08 20.01 5.07
C PHE A 119 33.01 18.96 4.43
N PRO A 120 34.33 19.20 4.39
CA PRO A 120 35.28 18.22 3.89
C PRO A 120 35.31 17.00 4.84
N VAL A 121 35.13 15.80 4.29
CA VAL A 121 35.33 14.54 5.02
C VAL A 121 36.75 14.05 4.68
N PRO A 122 37.64 13.85 5.68
CA PRO A 122 38.96 13.26 5.45
C PRO A 122 38.82 11.89 4.77
N GLU A 123 39.64 11.61 3.76
CA GLU A 123 39.64 10.37 2.95
C GLU A 123 38.46 10.18 1.98
N ALA A 124 37.47 11.08 1.94
CA ALA A 124 36.37 10.99 0.97
C ALA A 124 36.73 11.70 -0.36
N HIS A 125 36.61 10.98 -1.48
CA HIS A 125 36.68 11.57 -2.82
C HIS A 125 35.28 12.08 -3.25
N GLY A 126 34.94 13.34 -2.98
CA GLY A 126 33.72 13.97 -3.50
C GLY A 126 33.05 14.98 -2.55
N ARG A 127 32.10 15.77 -3.07
CA ARG A 127 31.11 16.50 -2.25
C ARG A 127 30.04 15.48 -1.86
N PHE A 128 29.51 15.56 -0.64
CA PHE A 128 28.45 14.66 -0.12
C PHE A 128 27.11 14.97 -0.80
N HIS A 129 26.98 14.62 -2.08
CA HIS A 129 25.74 14.74 -2.84
C HIS A 129 25.00 13.40 -2.79
N LEU A 130 23.74 13.45 -2.35
CA LEU A 130 22.83 12.32 -2.38
C LEU A 130 21.78 12.52 -3.48
N ILE A 131 21.56 11.48 -4.29
CA ILE A 131 20.42 11.40 -5.20
C ILE A 131 19.43 10.39 -4.64
N LEU A 132 18.21 10.83 -4.40
CA LEU A 132 17.11 9.95 -4.04
C LEU A 132 16.65 9.17 -5.28
N VAL A 133 16.69 7.85 -5.18
CA VAL A 133 16.14 6.93 -6.18
C VAL A 133 14.90 6.28 -5.58
N THR A 134 13.72 6.66 -6.04
CA THR A 134 12.44 6.09 -5.58
C THR A 134 12.02 4.95 -6.48
N HIS A 135 11.45 3.91 -5.88
CA HIS A 135 10.92 2.75 -6.59
C HIS A 135 9.47 2.49 -6.17
N ASP A 136 8.63 2.11 -7.13
CA ASP A 136 7.27 1.66 -6.90
C ASP A 136 6.77 0.82 -8.09
N GLU A 137 5.73 0.04 -7.86
CA GLU A 137 5.07 -0.77 -8.89
C GLU A 137 3.60 -0.41 -9.07
N SER A 138 3.21 -0.22 -10.33
CA SER A 138 1.82 0.10 -10.71
C SER A 138 1.27 -0.93 -11.66
N THR A 139 0.02 -1.36 -11.43
CA THR A 139 -0.70 -2.26 -12.34
C THR A 139 -1.79 -1.49 -13.07
N PHE A 140 -1.74 -1.55 -14.39
CA PHE A 140 -2.73 -1.00 -15.31
C PHE A 140 -3.58 -2.11 -15.90
N PHE A 141 -4.85 -1.85 -16.14
CA PHE A 141 -5.75 -2.82 -16.76
C PHE A 141 -6.26 -2.33 -18.11
N GLN A 142 -6.47 -3.26 -19.03
CA GLN A 142 -6.96 -3.01 -20.38
C GLN A 142 -8.29 -2.25 -20.40
N ASN A 143 -9.16 -2.53 -19.42
CA ASN A 143 -10.47 -1.89 -19.30
C ASN A 143 -10.51 -0.85 -18.18
N ASP A 144 -9.38 -0.20 -17.86
CA ASP A 144 -9.35 0.98 -16.99
C ASP A 144 -10.05 2.16 -17.69
N LEU A 145 -11.37 2.17 -17.58
CA LEU A 145 -12.23 3.19 -18.15
C LEU A 145 -12.56 4.29 -17.14
N GLN A 146 -12.85 5.48 -17.65
CA GLN A 146 -13.46 6.55 -16.86
C GLN A 146 -14.86 6.13 -16.41
N LYS A 147 -14.99 5.71 -15.16
CA LYS A 147 -16.25 5.21 -14.57
C LYS A 147 -17.30 6.31 -14.33
N THR A 148 -16.90 7.58 -14.43
CA THR A 148 -17.74 8.76 -14.18
C THR A 148 -17.74 9.68 -15.39
N HIS A 149 -18.90 9.80 -16.03
CA HIS A 149 -19.15 10.75 -17.11
C HIS A 149 -20.60 11.24 -17.07
N TRP A 150 -20.85 12.41 -17.66
CA TRP A 150 -22.20 12.94 -17.87
C TRP A 150 -22.78 12.31 -19.13
N ALA A 151 -23.89 11.58 -19.02
CA ALA A 151 -24.59 10.98 -20.16
C ALA A 151 -25.92 11.71 -20.41
N HIS A 152 -26.31 11.83 -21.69
CA HIS A 152 -27.59 12.45 -22.05
C HIS A 152 -28.74 11.48 -21.72
N LYS A 153 -29.91 12.03 -21.33
CA LYS A 153 -31.06 11.23 -20.85
C LYS A 153 -31.59 10.20 -21.87
N GLY A 154 -31.32 10.42 -23.16
CA GLY A 154 -31.69 9.50 -24.25
C GLY A 154 -30.64 8.45 -24.59
N ASP A 155 -29.46 8.49 -23.98
CA ASP A 155 -28.37 7.56 -24.28
C ASP A 155 -28.70 6.17 -23.74
N LYS A 156 -28.58 5.17 -24.61
CA LYS A 156 -28.70 3.78 -24.20
C LYS A 156 -27.37 3.31 -23.63
N PRO A 157 -27.34 2.60 -22.49
CA PRO A 157 -26.11 2.11 -21.91
C PRO A 157 -25.40 1.17 -22.89
N THR A 158 -24.16 1.50 -23.25
CA THR A 158 -23.32 0.64 -24.07
C THR A 158 -22.82 -0.52 -23.20
N PRO A 159 -23.04 -1.80 -23.59
CA PRO A 159 -22.47 -2.94 -22.87
C PRO A 159 -20.95 -2.84 -22.80
N GLN A 160 -20.41 -3.00 -21.60
CA GLN A 160 -18.97 -3.00 -21.35
C GLN A 160 -18.45 -4.44 -21.21
N PRO A 161 -17.19 -4.70 -21.61
CA PRO A 161 -16.55 -5.99 -21.32
C PRO A 161 -16.61 -6.33 -19.83
N LYS A 162 -16.86 -7.60 -19.51
CA LYS A 162 -16.91 -8.06 -18.12
C LYS A 162 -15.49 -8.10 -17.53
N GLY A 163 -15.28 -7.36 -16.44
CA GLY A 163 -14.03 -7.34 -15.69
C GLY A 163 -12.98 -6.36 -16.24
N ASN A 164 -11.83 -6.31 -15.59
CA ASN A 164 -10.78 -5.32 -15.89
C ASN A 164 -9.97 -5.66 -17.16
N GLY A 165 -10.13 -6.84 -17.75
CA GLY A 165 -9.35 -7.28 -18.91
C GLY A 165 -7.92 -7.69 -18.53
N GLN A 166 -7.00 -7.66 -19.50
CA GLN A 166 -5.59 -7.98 -19.26
C GLN A 166 -4.93 -6.90 -18.39
N SER A 167 -3.98 -7.29 -17.54
CA SER A 167 -3.18 -6.36 -16.74
C SER A 167 -1.74 -6.23 -17.26
N LEU A 168 -1.16 -5.07 -16.98
CA LEU A 168 0.24 -4.73 -17.23
C LEU A 168 0.79 -4.12 -15.95
N MET A 169 1.76 -4.79 -15.34
CA MET A 169 2.50 -4.25 -14.21
C MET A 169 3.75 -3.54 -14.73
N VAL A 170 4.00 -2.32 -14.23
CA VAL A 170 5.20 -1.54 -14.52
C VAL A 170 5.89 -1.29 -13.18
N SER A 171 7.16 -1.68 -13.10
CA SER A 171 8.05 -1.42 -11.98
C SER A 171 9.14 -0.47 -12.47
N ASP A 172 9.40 0.63 -11.77
CA ASP A 172 10.34 1.65 -12.26
C ASP A 172 11.11 2.35 -11.13
N PHE A 173 12.28 2.89 -11.48
CA PHE A 173 13.11 3.71 -10.61
C PHE A 173 13.13 5.14 -11.13
N LEU A 174 12.77 6.08 -10.26
CA LEU A 174 12.71 7.51 -10.57
C LEU A 174 13.68 8.31 -9.70
N THR A 175 14.23 9.37 -10.29
CA THR A 175 15.02 10.38 -9.61
C THR A 175 14.49 11.76 -9.98
N ALA A 176 14.66 12.74 -9.10
CA ALA A 176 14.28 14.13 -9.42
C ALA A 176 15.13 14.69 -10.56
N ASP A 177 16.43 14.34 -10.59
CA ASP A 177 17.40 14.85 -11.55
C ASP A 177 17.20 14.30 -12.98
N TRP A 178 16.83 13.03 -13.12
CA TRP A 178 16.84 12.33 -14.41
C TRP A 178 15.47 11.79 -14.83
N GLY A 179 14.47 11.83 -13.96
CA GLY A 179 13.24 11.07 -14.15
C GLY A 179 13.56 9.57 -14.10
N HIS A 180 13.23 8.85 -15.18
CA HIS A 180 13.50 7.42 -15.29
C HIS A 180 14.99 7.10 -15.25
N LEU A 181 15.34 6.08 -14.46
CA LEU A 181 16.72 5.62 -14.38
C LEU A 181 17.08 4.79 -15.61
N CYS A 182 17.72 5.44 -16.58
CA CYS A 182 18.20 4.81 -17.82
C CYS A 182 19.63 5.26 -18.17
N ASP A 183 20.36 4.49 -18.95
CA ASP A 183 21.64 4.86 -19.57
C ASP A 183 21.53 4.80 -21.10
N GLY A 184 21.41 5.98 -21.73
CA GLY A 184 21.15 6.09 -23.16
C GLY A 184 19.74 5.64 -23.53
N LYS A 185 19.59 5.03 -24.72
CA LYS A 185 18.30 4.52 -25.22
C LYS A 185 18.08 3.02 -24.97
N ASP A 186 19.14 2.29 -24.64
CA ASP A 186 19.15 0.82 -24.71
C ASP A 186 19.22 0.15 -23.32
N ARG A 187 19.46 0.92 -22.25
CA ARG A 187 19.47 0.40 -20.87
C ARG A 187 18.53 1.20 -20.00
N GLU A 188 17.49 0.56 -19.49
CA GLU A 188 16.56 1.14 -18.52
C GLU A 188 16.34 0.19 -17.34
N ALA A 189 16.17 0.74 -16.15
CA ALA A 189 15.84 -0.02 -14.95
C ALA A 189 14.35 -0.43 -14.90
N ARG A 190 13.51 0.13 -15.79
CA ARG A 190 12.09 -0.17 -15.86
C ARG A 190 11.87 -1.62 -16.29
N ILE A 191 10.97 -2.29 -15.58
CA ILE A 191 10.45 -3.59 -15.98
C ILE A 191 8.98 -3.45 -16.31
N THR A 192 8.60 -3.99 -17.47
CA THR A 192 7.20 -4.21 -17.82
C THR A 192 6.90 -5.70 -17.72
N PHE A 193 5.88 -6.05 -16.95
CA PHE A 193 5.54 -7.41 -16.60
C PHE A 193 4.06 -7.68 -16.90
N LYS A 194 3.77 -8.81 -17.55
CA LYS A 194 2.40 -9.24 -17.87
C LYS A 194 1.99 -10.35 -16.91
N PRO A 195 1.29 -10.03 -15.81
CA PRO A 195 0.94 -11.03 -14.82
C PRO A 195 -0.09 -12.03 -15.36
N GLY A 196 0.08 -13.30 -15.01
CA GLY A 196 -0.85 -14.38 -15.38
C GLY A 196 -0.18 -15.74 -15.51
N LEU A 197 -0.94 -16.81 -15.25
CA LEU A 197 -0.44 -18.19 -15.27
C LEU A 197 0.14 -18.60 -16.64
N ASN A 198 -0.38 -18.03 -17.73
CA ASN A 198 0.08 -18.24 -19.11
C ASN A 198 0.95 -17.08 -19.63
N CYS A 199 1.39 -16.18 -18.76
CA CYS A 199 2.25 -15.04 -19.07
C CYS A 199 3.47 -15.08 -18.14
N ASP A 200 3.85 -13.96 -17.53
CA ASP A 200 5.10 -13.85 -16.76
C ASP A 200 4.96 -14.37 -15.31
N ARG A 201 3.80 -14.91 -14.93
CA ARG A 201 3.44 -15.38 -13.58
C ARG A 201 3.25 -14.21 -12.59
N TYR A 202 3.98 -14.21 -11.47
CA TYR A 202 3.93 -13.20 -10.40
C TYR A 202 5.30 -12.56 -10.26
N PHE A 203 5.32 -11.24 -10.08
CA PHE A 203 6.54 -10.50 -9.76
C PHE A 203 6.98 -10.89 -8.34
N ASP A 204 8.15 -11.50 -8.22
CA ASP A 204 8.69 -11.97 -6.95
C ASP A 204 9.92 -11.17 -6.52
N ALA A 205 10.42 -11.47 -5.32
CA ALA A 205 11.58 -10.80 -4.77
C ALA A 205 12.88 -11.04 -5.58
N ASN A 206 12.99 -12.13 -6.35
CA ASN A 206 14.14 -12.33 -7.22
C ASN A 206 14.07 -11.36 -8.41
N ASN A 207 12.87 -11.15 -8.98
CA ASN A 207 12.69 -10.14 -10.03
C ASN A 207 13.09 -8.75 -9.55
N LEU A 208 12.71 -8.40 -8.31
CA LEU A 208 13.15 -7.14 -7.69
C LEU A 208 14.67 -7.07 -7.53
N LEU A 209 15.32 -8.13 -7.04
CA LEU A 209 16.77 -8.16 -6.88
C LEU A 209 17.49 -7.95 -8.21
N GLU A 210 17.09 -8.66 -9.26
CA GLU A 210 17.63 -8.47 -10.62
C GLU A 210 17.42 -7.04 -11.13
N GLN A 211 16.25 -6.46 -10.87
CA GLN A 211 15.96 -5.07 -11.24
C GLN A 211 16.84 -4.07 -10.49
N VAL A 212 17.04 -4.27 -9.19
CA VAL A 212 17.88 -3.42 -8.33
C VAL A 212 19.34 -3.50 -8.75
N GLU A 213 19.85 -4.69 -9.09
CA GLU A 213 21.21 -4.85 -9.63
C GLU A 213 21.40 -4.02 -10.91
N GLY A 214 20.46 -4.13 -11.87
CA GLY A 214 20.49 -3.32 -13.08
C GLY A 214 20.36 -1.81 -12.82
N ALA A 215 19.54 -1.42 -11.85
CA ALA A 215 19.40 -0.03 -11.42
C ALA A 215 20.71 0.53 -10.84
N ILE A 216 21.41 -0.26 -10.01
CA ILE A 216 22.72 0.10 -9.45
C ILE A 216 23.75 0.27 -10.56
N ASP A 217 23.82 -0.66 -11.52
CA ASP A 217 24.75 -0.57 -12.65
C ASP A 217 24.53 0.70 -13.49
N ILE A 218 23.27 1.05 -13.76
CA ILE A 218 22.91 2.29 -14.47
C ILE A 218 23.33 3.50 -13.64
N PHE A 219 23.02 3.52 -12.34
CA PHE A 219 23.35 4.62 -11.44
C PHE A 219 24.86 4.86 -11.36
N GLU A 220 25.65 3.81 -11.14
CA GLU A 220 27.11 3.86 -11.08
C GLU A 220 27.71 4.28 -12.43
N GLY A 221 27.15 3.82 -13.55
CA GLY A 221 27.57 4.24 -14.89
C GLY A 221 27.39 5.74 -15.13
N LYS A 222 26.26 6.31 -14.67
CA LYS A 222 25.95 7.75 -14.80
C LYS A 222 26.79 8.61 -13.86
N THR A 223 26.96 8.17 -12.62
CA THR A 223 27.62 8.97 -11.57
C THR A 223 29.12 8.76 -11.49
N ARG A 224 29.63 7.64 -12.01
CA ARG A 224 31.04 7.22 -11.95
C ARG A 224 31.61 7.28 -10.52
N GLY A 225 30.77 6.99 -9.52
CA GLY A 225 31.12 7.03 -8.11
C GLY A 225 31.27 8.42 -7.48
N TYR A 226 30.94 9.52 -8.20
CA TYR A 226 31.01 10.88 -7.65
C TYR A 226 29.81 11.27 -6.78
N VAL A 227 28.74 10.47 -6.82
CA VAL A 227 27.47 10.73 -6.15
C VAL A 227 26.99 9.44 -5.50
N GLN A 228 26.38 9.54 -4.34
CA GLN A 228 25.82 8.38 -3.64
C GLN A 228 24.30 8.31 -3.85
N GLY A 229 23.82 7.13 -4.21
CA GLY A 229 22.39 6.85 -4.36
C GLY A 229 21.74 6.50 -3.02
N LEU A 230 20.60 7.13 -2.72
CA LEU A 230 19.71 6.76 -1.62
C LEU A 230 18.48 6.08 -2.21
N PHE A 231 18.44 4.75 -2.18
CA PHE A 231 17.32 3.98 -2.70
C PHE A 231 16.20 3.89 -1.67
N LEU A 232 14.98 4.25 -2.07
CA LEU A 232 13.79 4.23 -1.24
C LEU A 232 12.79 3.23 -1.80
N PHE A 233 12.41 2.27 -0.96
CA PHE A 233 11.42 1.24 -1.23
C PHE A 233 10.28 1.34 -0.23
N ASP A 234 9.12 0.82 -0.60
CA ASP A 234 8.05 0.56 0.35
C ASP A 234 8.33 -0.71 1.19
N ASN A 235 7.38 -1.06 2.05
CA ASN A 235 7.47 -2.23 2.92
C ASN A 235 6.66 -3.43 2.39
N ALA A 236 6.47 -3.55 1.06
CA ALA A 236 5.78 -4.69 0.48
C ALA A 236 6.45 -6.02 0.91
N PRO A 237 5.70 -7.13 1.09
CA PRO A 237 6.27 -8.40 1.50
C PRO A 237 7.39 -8.94 0.57
N SER A 238 7.32 -8.63 -0.73
CA SER A 238 8.38 -8.94 -1.72
C SER A 238 9.70 -8.25 -1.37
N HIS A 239 9.65 -7.04 -0.81
CA HIS A 239 10.83 -6.23 -0.49
C HIS A 239 11.50 -6.67 0.82
N GLN A 240 10.79 -7.46 1.62
CA GLN A 240 11.26 -7.95 2.92
C GLN A 240 11.79 -9.39 2.88
N LYS A 241 12.08 -9.92 1.68
CA LYS A 241 12.63 -11.28 1.56
C LYS A 241 13.98 -11.36 2.27
N GLN A 242 14.04 -12.23 3.26
CA GLN A 242 15.30 -12.55 3.93
C GLN A 242 16.13 -13.51 3.08
N ALA A 243 17.44 -13.50 3.30
CA ALA A 243 18.33 -14.46 2.68
C ALA A 243 17.88 -15.92 2.96
N PRO A 244 18.11 -16.89 2.06
CA PRO A 244 17.68 -18.28 2.26
C PRO A 244 18.22 -18.92 3.54
N ASN A 245 19.38 -18.45 4.02
CA ASN A 245 20.05 -18.89 5.24
C ASN A 245 19.84 -17.95 6.43
N ALA A 246 18.97 -16.94 6.34
CA ALA A 246 18.76 -15.96 7.41
C ALA A 246 18.22 -16.61 8.69
N LEU A 247 18.46 -15.95 9.83
CA LEU A 247 17.92 -16.39 11.11
C LEU A 247 16.40 -16.28 11.14
N SER A 248 15.72 -17.39 11.44
CA SER A 248 14.28 -17.40 11.64
C SER A 248 13.89 -18.32 12.79
N ALA A 249 13.24 -17.75 13.80
CA ALA A 249 12.74 -18.50 14.96
C ALA A 249 11.41 -19.23 14.68
N ARG A 250 10.70 -18.87 13.59
CA ARG A 250 9.30 -19.25 13.37
C ARG A 250 9.06 -20.76 13.26
N ASN A 251 10.05 -21.49 12.75
CA ASN A 251 9.96 -22.93 12.45
C ASN A 251 11.06 -23.76 13.12
N MET A 252 11.81 -23.18 14.07
CA MET A 252 12.91 -23.89 14.72
C MET A 252 12.39 -25.12 15.47
N ALA A 253 13.09 -26.25 15.33
CA ALA A 253 12.81 -27.44 16.12
C ALA A 253 13.12 -27.17 17.61
N LYS A 254 12.31 -27.70 18.53
CA LYS A 254 12.57 -27.56 19.97
C LYS A 254 13.85 -28.30 20.39
N ASN A 255 13.98 -29.56 19.95
CA ASN A 255 15.05 -30.48 20.32
C ASN A 255 16.10 -30.61 19.21
N PRO A 256 17.30 -31.14 19.51
CA PRO A 256 18.31 -31.44 18.51
C PRO A 256 17.75 -32.28 17.35
N ARG A 257 18.10 -31.91 16.12
CA ARG A 257 17.57 -32.59 14.93
C ARG A 257 18.60 -32.69 13.81
N ALA A 258 18.84 -33.92 13.36
CA ALA A 258 19.66 -34.21 12.18
C ALA A 258 19.07 -33.55 10.93
N HIS A 259 19.93 -33.01 10.08
CA HIS A 259 19.58 -32.44 8.76
C HIS A 259 18.47 -31.38 8.78
N TRP A 260 18.22 -30.73 9.92
CA TRP A 260 17.20 -29.69 10.01
C TRP A 260 17.66 -28.38 9.39
N THR A 261 16.79 -27.81 8.57
CA THR A 261 16.95 -26.51 7.91
C THR A 261 15.62 -25.76 7.97
N PRO A 262 15.60 -24.41 7.93
CA PRO A 262 14.36 -23.63 8.03
C PRO A 262 13.36 -23.92 6.90
N PHE A 263 13.89 -24.25 5.72
CA PHE A 263 13.15 -24.68 4.55
C PHE A 263 13.63 -26.08 4.17
N LYS A 264 12.71 -26.94 3.76
CA LYS A 264 13.04 -28.29 3.29
C LYS A 264 14.08 -28.20 2.17
N ASP A 265 15.19 -28.93 2.31
CA ASP A 265 16.32 -28.96 1.37
C ASP A 265 17.01 -27.59 1.16
N GLY A 266 16.75 -26.60 2.02
CA GLY A 266 17.41 -25.29 2.02
C GLY A 266 18.76 -25.29 2.76
N PRO A 267 19.46 -24.14 2.79
CA PRO A 267 20.73 -24.04 3.51
C PRO A 267 20.54 -24.04 5.03
N ARG A 268 21.64 -24.33 5.76
CA ARG A 268 21.72 -24.12 7.22
C ARG A 268 21.59 -22.64 7.52
N MET A 269 20.97 -22.30 8.65
CA MET A 269 20.98 -20.92 9.13
C MET A 269 22.42 -20.45 9.38
N HIS A 270 22.72 -19.21 9.01
CA HIS A 270 23.99 -18.59 9.35
C HIS A 270 24.14 -18.38 10.87
N HIS A 271 25.36 -18.06 11.30
CA HIS A 271 25.63 -17.80 12.72
C HIS A 271 24.89 -16.55 13.21
N GLY A 272 24.41 -16.62 14.44
CA GLY A 272 23.94 -15.46 15.18
C GLY A 272 25.10 -14.71 15.80
N VAL A 273 24.81 -13.54 16.34
CA VAL A 273 25.78 -12.76 17.13
C VAL A 273 25.21 -12.57 18.52
N HIS A 274 25.96 -12.97 19.54
CA HIS A 274 25.56 -12.77 20.91
C HIS A 274 25.53 -11.25 21.21
N PRO A 275 24.42 -10.70 21.74
CA PRO A 275 24.22 -9.25 21.78
C PRO A 275 25.23 -8.52 22.67
N GLN A 276 25.72 -9.18 23.73
CA GLN A 276 26.64 -8.61 24.74
C GLN A 276 28.11 -8.89 24.39
N THR A 277 28.46 -10.17 24.19
CA THR A 277 29.85 -10.60 23.95
C THR A 277 30.31 -10.40 22.50
N LYS A 278 29.37 -10.18 21.56
CA LYS A 278 29.61 -10.11 20.11
C LYS A 278 30.20 -11.38 19.49
N GLU A 279 30.19 -12.49 20.24
CA GLU A 279 30.67 -13.77 19.75
C GLU A 279 29.67 -14.41 18.79
N LEU A 280 30.20 -15.24 17.88
CA LEU A 280 29.40 -16.00 16.94
C LEU A 280 28.66 -17.13 17.69
N LEU A 281 27.33 -17.13 17.56
CA LEU A 281 26.49 -18.20 18.09
C LEU A 281 26.13 -19.16 16.96
N SER A 282 26.69 -20.37 17.01
CA SER A 282 26.31 -21.44 16.09
C SER A 282 25.02 -22.11 16.53
N PHE A 283 24.07 -22.18 15.60
CA PHE A 283 22.80 -22.91 15.74
C PHE A 283 22.93 -24.43 15.51
N TYR A 284 24.10 -24.86 15.06
CA TYR A 284 24.42 -26.25 14.74
C TYR A 284 25.60 -26.69 15.61
N PHE A 285 25.57 -27.94 16.04
CA PHE A 285 26.73 -28.57 16.66
C PHE A 285 27.88 -28.66 15.64
N PRO A 286 29.14 -28.58 16.08
CA PRO A 286 30.28 -28.73 15.20
C PRO A 286 30.33 -30.16 14.63
N ASP A 287 31.00 -30.33 13.50
CA ASP A 287 31.03 -31.61 12.78
C ASP A 287 31.82 -32.70 13.54
N ASP A 288 32.59 -32.33 14.57
CA ASP A 288 33.32 -33.23 15.49
C ASP A 288 32.54 -33.54 16.78
N HIS A 289 31.29 -33.09 16.92
CA HIS A 289 30.49 -33.33 18.11
C HIS A 289 30.29 -34.83 18.37
N PRO A 290 30.54 -35.34 19.60
CA PRO A 290 30.68 -36.78 19.87
C PRO A 290 29.44 -37.62 19.57
N THR A 291 28.24 -37.04 19.65
CA THR A 291 26.96 -37.75 19.49
C THR A 291 26.03 -37.15 18.45
N MET A 292 26.27 -35.91 18.02
CA MET A 292 25.32 -35.12 17.21
C MET A 292 26.06 -34.20 16.21
N PRO A 293 27.01 -34.73 15.42
CA PRO A 293 27.85 -33.92 14.53
C PRO A 293 27.01 -33.20 13.48
N GLY A 294 27.11 -31.88 13.41
CA GLY A 294 26.39 -31.06 12.43
C GLY A 294 24.86 -31.00 12.61
N TRP A 295 24.32 -31.53 13.71
CA TRP A 295 22.89 -31.45 14.00
C TRP A 295 22.49 -30.02 14.35
N PHE A 296 21.26 -29.63 14.01
CA PHE A 296 20.68 -28.43 14.58
C PHE A 296 20.50 -28.63 16.09
N LYS A 297 20.90 -27.65 16.90
CA LYS A 297 20.90 -27.75 18.37
C LYS A 297 19.51 -27.83 18.99
N GLY A 298 18.52 -27.21 18.37
CA GLY A 298 17.18 -27.05 18.94
C GLY A 298 17.07 -25.82 19.83
N MET A 299 15.89 -25.20 19.84
CA MET A 299 15.64 -23.94 20.57
C MET A 299 15.97 -24.04 22.06
N GLU A 300 15.65 -25.16 22.71
CA GLU A 300 15.87 -25.33 24.14
C GLU A 300 17.36 -25.26 24.49
N TRP A 301 18.20 -25.89 23.67
CA TRP A 301 19.65 -25.86 23.84
C TRP A 301 20.21 -24.46 23.56
N ILE A 302 19.77 -23.83 22.48
CA ILE A 302 20.25 -22.49 22.09
C ILE A 302 19.92 -21.44 23.15
N ILE A 303 18.76 -21.54 23.81
CA ILE A 303 18.36 -20.64 24.89
C ILE A 303 19.23 -20.84 26.13
N GLN A 304 19.66 -22.07 26.42
CA GLN A 304 20.55 -22.36 27.54
C GLN A 304 21.99 -21.86 27.31
N GLU A 305 22.42 -21.76 26.06
CA GLU A 305 23.73 -21.21 25.69
C GLU A 305 23.77 -19.68 25.67
N ARG A 306 22.62 -19.02 25.82
CA ARG A 306 22.44 -17.57 25.71
C ARG A 306 22.37 -16.91 27.09
#